data_AF-A0A355D973-F1
#
_entry.id   AF-A0A355D973-F1
#
_cell.length_a   1.000
_cell.length_b   1.000
_cell.length_c   1.000
_cell.angle_alpha   90.00
_cell.angle_beta   90.00
_cell.angle_gamma   90.00
#
_symmetry.space_group_name_H-M   'P 1'
#
loop_
_entity.id
_entity.type
_entity.pdbx_description
1 polymer ?
#
loop_
_entity_poly.entity_id
_entity_poly.type
_entity_poly.pdbx_seq_one_letter_code
_entity_poly.pdbx_strand_id
1 'polypeptide(L)'
;MKGLFEMNKDFFKKNRLKLSMELANGSILIMFAGKAPKKSNDYNYKFTPNRNFYYLCGVDEEHINLVVIKDRNGNIEERLYIRKFDEKRAKWVGKSINVEDAKKISGINDIRFIDDFKTDLNSLISTKNLVHIYLDLEKDAYEDDLTTNGCFAKDLKERYSQVFIHNVYPKLSILRMCKEKEEIKEIIEKVEKKYDVDISATIQNNMVALMSNINDLDLDYSKLKDTLDKSASKFKDEMEALGKELKDSGFFDKLFSWISDFFSSLFN
;
A
#
# COMPACT_ATOMS: atom_id res chain seq x y z
N MET A 1 -18.89 -0.45 -1.82
CA MET A 1 -17.57 0.09 -1.44
C MET A 1 -16.90 0.57 -2.72
N LYS A 2 -17.25 1.78 -3.15
CA LYS A 2 -16.24 2.71 -3.67
C LYS A 2 -15.49 3.23 -2.44
N GLY A 3 -14.19 3.47 -2.51
CA GLY A 3 -13.49 4.24 -1.48
C GLY A 3 -12.58 3.47 -0.52
N LEU A 4 -11.66 2.63 -1.03
CA LEU A 4 -10.31 2.80 -0.47
C LEU A 4 -9.83 4.19 -0.95
N PHE A 5 -9.19 4.93 -0.04
CA PHE A 5 -8.70 6.32 -0.14
C PHE A 5 -8.75 6.97 -1.54
N GLU A 6 -9.52 8.05 -1.73
CA GLU A 6 -9.44 8.86 -2.97
C GLU A 6 -8.18 9.74 -2.93
N MET A 7 -7.02 9.08 -2.92
CA MET A 7 -5.73 9.77 -2.95
C MET A 7 -5.46 10.32 -4.34
N ASN A 8 -4.85 11.50 -4.40
CA ASN A 8 -4.32 12.05 -5.64
C ASN A 8 -3.24 11.10 -6.22
N LYS A 9 -3.17 10.95 -7.55
CA LYS A 9 -2.11 10.21 -8.26
C LYS A 9 -0.68 10.57 -7.82
N ASP A 10 -0.47 11.82 -7.39
CA ASP A 10 0.83 12.29 -6.90
C ASP A 10 1.28 11.57 -5.61
N PHE A 11 0.33 11.18 -4.75
CA PHE A 11 0.61 10.36 -3.57
C PHE A 11 1.18 8.98 -3.96
N PHE A 12 0.51 8.29 -4.90
CA PHE A 12 0.97 6.99 -5.38
C PHE A 12 2.35 7.09 -6.05
N LYS A 13 2.57 8.14 -6.85
CA LYS A 13 3.88 8.42 -7.46
C LYS A 13 4.98 8.65 -6.41
N LYS A 14 4.70 9.41 -5.36
CA LYS A 14 5.63 9.64 -4.23
C LYS A 14 6.00 8.31 -3.55
N ASN A 15 5.01 7.46 -3.29
CA ASN A 15 5.26 6.16 -2.64
C ASN A 15 6.10 5.22 -3.50
N ARG A 16 5.81 5.14 -4.80
CA ARG A 16 6.63 4.35 -5.74
C ARG A 16 8.06 4.88 -5.81
N LEU A 17 8.25 6.19 -5.83
CA LEU A 17 9.58 6.80 -5.84
C LEU A 17 10.37 6.44 -4.57
N LYS A 18 9.77 6.62 -3.38
CA LYS A 18 10.38 6.23 -2.10
C LYS A 18 10.78 4.76 -2.07
N LEU A 19 9.87 3.87 -2.47
CA LEU A 19 10.16 2.45 -2.53
C LEU A 19 11.27 2.14 -3.53
N SER A 20 11.27 2.77 -4.69
CA SER A 20 12.29 2.56 -5.73
C SER A 20 13.69 3.00 -5.29
N MET A 21 13.80 4.01 -4.41
CA MET A 21 15.08 4.42 -3.83
C MET A 21 15.68 3.32 -2.95
N GLU A 22 14.84 2.53 -2.28
CA GLU A 22 15.22 1.41 -1.41
C GLU A 22 15.60 0.12 -2.14
N LEU A 23 15.34 0.04 -3.46
CA LEU A 23 15.68 -1.14 -4.28
C LEU A 23 17.10 -1.04 -4.83
N ALA A 24 17.76 -2.19 -4.98
CA ALA A 24 19.06 -2.25 -5.66
C ALA A 24 18.94 -1.83 -7.13
N ASN A 25 20.01 -1.23 -7.70
CA ASN A 25 20.09 -1.01 -9.14
C ASN A 25 20.09 -2.36 -9.88
N GLY A 26 19.58 -2.38 -11.12
CA GLY A 26 19.49 -3.60 -11.90
C GLY A 26 18.39 -4.56 -11.42
N SER A 27 17.28 -4.01 -10.90
CA SER A 27 16.20 -4.77 -10.30
C SER A 27 14.82 -4.49 -10.91
N ILE A 28 13.90 -5.42 -10.64
CA ILE A 28 12.50 -5.35 -11.05
C ILE A 28 11.66 -5.60 -9.79
N LEU A 29 10.74 -4.70 -9.47
CA LEU A 29 9.67 -4.94 -8.51
C LEU A 29 8.41 -5.34 -9.26
N ILE A 30 7.76 -6.41 -8.82
CA ILE A 30 6.48 -6.88 -9.37
C ILE A 30 5.46 -6.98 -8.24
N MET A 31 4.36 -6.25 -8.38
CA MET A 31 3.25 -6.23 -7.42
C MET A 31 1.97 -6.66 -8.13
N PHE A 32 1.25 -7.60 -7.52
CA PHE A 32 0.02 -8.15 -8.06
C PHE A 32 -1.19 -7.60 -7.30
N ALA A 33 -2.22 -7.14 -8.02
CA ALA A 33 -3.50 -6.77 -7.42
C ALA A 33 -4.17 -7.97 -6.73
N GLY A 34 -3.96 -9.17 -7.28
CA GLY A 34 -4.59 -10.41 -6.86
C GLY A 34 -5.89 -10.69 -7.63
N LYS A 35 -6.67 -11.63 -7.09
CA LYS A 35 -7.98 -12.02 -7.60
C LYS A 35 -8.91 -12.33 -6.43
N ALA A 36 -10.21 -12.29 -6.67
CA ALA A 36 -11.18 -12.64 -5.64
C ALA A 36 -10.99 -14.10 -5.17
N PRO A 37 -10.92 -14.36 -3.84
CA PRO A 37 -10.90 -15.72 -3.33
C PRO A 37 -12.19 -16.45 -3.69
N LYS A 38 -12.06 -17.75 -4.00
CA LYS A 38 -13.22 -18.59 -4.28
C LYS A 38 -14.02 -18.84 -2.99
N LYS A 39 -15.34 -18.70 -3.04
CA LYS A 39 -16.22 -19.02 -1.90
C LYS A 39 -16.80 -20.42 -2.03
N SER A 40 -17.52 -20.69 -3.12
CA SER A 40 -18.10 -22.01 -3.44
C SER A 40 -18.55 -22.05 -4.89
N ASN A 41 -18.41 -23.19 -5.57
CA ASN A 41 -18.82 -23.39 -6.97
C ASN A 41 -18.32 -22.28 -7.92
N ASP A 42 -19.23 -21.50 -8.49
CA ASP A 42 -19.00 -20.36 -9.38
C ASP A 42 -18.97 -19.01 -8.65
N TYR A 43 -19.24 -19.01 -7.33
CA TYR A 43 -19.29 -17.82 -6.50
C TYR A 43 -17.92 -17.50 -5.87
N ASN A 44 -17.51 -16.25 -6.03
CA ASN A 44 -16.31 -15.69 -5.40
C ASN A 44 -16.68 -14.75 -4.26
N TYR A 45 -15.78 -14.61 -3.30
CA TYR A 45 -15.86 -13.50 -2.35
C TYR A 45 -15.72 -12.17 -3.07
N LYS A 46 -16.09 -11.09 -2.38
CA LYS A 46 -15.86 -9.76 -2.91
C LYS A 46 -14.35 -9.51 -3.02
N PHE A 47 -13.92 -9.05 -4.18
CA PHE A 47 -12.53 -8.67 -4.39
C PHE A 47 -12.11 -7.52 -3.47
N THR A 48 -10.93 -7.67 -2.89
CA THR A 48 -10.18 -6.59 -2.24
C THR A 48 -8.77 -6.65 -2.79
N PRO A 49 -8.22 -5.57 -3.35
CA PRO A 49 -6.86 -5.58 -3.86
C PRO A 49 -5.86 -5.83 -2.73
N ASN A 50 -4.72 -6.44 -3.07
CA ASN A 50 -3.58 -6.47 -2.16
C ASN A 50 -3.26 -5.03 -1.71
N ARG A 51 -3.11 -4.83 -0.39
CA ARG A 51 -2.97 -3.48 0.19
C ARG A 51 -1.67 -2.80 -0.19
N ASN A 52 -0.58 -3.56 -0.33
CA ASN A 52 0.70 -3.05 -0.79
C ASN A 52 0.63 -2.62 -2.26
N PHE A 53 -0.03 -3.39 -3.12
CA PHE A 53 -0.31 -3.03 -4.51
C PHE A 53 -1.15 -1.73 -4.57
N TYR A 54 -2.25 -1.66 -3.81
CA TYR A 54 -3.11 -0.49 -3.77
C TYR A 54 -2.35 0.75 -3.29
N TYR A 55 -1.53 0.63 -2.25
CA TYR A 55 -0.70 1.73 -1.72
C TYR A 55 0.26 2.34 -2.75
N LEU A 56 0.64 1.57 -3.77
CA LEU A 56 1.57 2.01 -4.82
C LEU A 56 0.88 2.54 -6.09
N CYS A 57 -0.38 2.21 -6.37
CA CYS A 57 -1.01 2.61 -7.62
C CYS A 57 -2.49 3.02 -7.55
N GLY A 58 -3.16 2.81 -6.42
CA GLY A 58 -4.56 3.21 -6.21
C GLY A 58 -5.60 2.44 -7.02
N VAL A 59 -5.19 1.45 -7.82
CA VAL A 59 -6.12 0.69 -8.66
C VAL A 59 -6.75 -0.45 -7.87
N ASP A 60 -8.07 -0.62 -8.01
CA ASP A 60 -8.90 -1.57 -7.26
C ASP A 60 -9.56 -2.64 -8.13
N GLU A 61 -8.87 -3.11 -9.17
CA GLU A 61 -9.36 -4.18 -10.06
C GLU A 61 -8.46 -5.43 -10.05
N GLU A 62 -9.10 -6.59 -10.25
CA GLU A 62 -8.45 -7.91 -10.29
C GLU A 62 -7.50 -8.06 -11.50
N HIS A 63 -6.47 -8.89 -11.33
CA HIS A 63 -5.53 -9.25 -12.40
C HIS A 63 -4.83 -8.05 -13.05
N ILE A 64 -4.36 -7.12 -12.21
CA ILE A 64 -3.49 -6.03 -12.62
C ILE A 64 -2.10 -6.25 -11.99
N ASN A 65 -1.07 -6.00 -12.79
CA ASN A 65 0.31 -6.09 -12.33
C ASN A 65 0.97 -4.72 -12.43
N LEU A 66 1.56 -4.25 -11.33
CA LEU A 66 2.46 -3.12 -11.32
C LEU A 66 3.89 -3.64 -11.43
N VAL A 67 4.65 -3.11 -12.38
CA VAL A 67 6.06 -3.41 -12.56
C VAL A 67 6.85 -2.13 -12.47
N VAL A 68 7.81 -2.08 -11.55
CA VAL A 68 8.78 -0.99 -11.44
C VAL A 68 10.15 -1.54 -11.80
N ILE A 69 10.82 -0.88 -12.72
CA ILE A 69 12.11 -1.31 -13.28
C ILE A 69 13.12 -0.27 -12.86
N LYS A 70 14.14 -0.70 -12.10
CA LYS A 70 15.29 0.12 -11.77
C LYS A 70 16.48 -0.40 -12.56
N ASP A 71 16.90 0.34 -13.57
CA ASP A 71 18.03 -0.08 -14.39
C ASP A 71 19.36 -0.05 -13.59
N ARG A 72 20.45 -0.46 -14.23
CA ARG A 72 21.77 -0.50 -13.58
C ARG A 72 22.33 0.88 -13.24
N ASN A 73 21.87 1.92 -13.96
CA ASN A 73 22.25 3.30 -13.75
C ASN A 73 21.36 4.00 -12.70
N GLY A 74 20.32 3.32 -12.20
CA GLY A 74 19.37 3.85 -11.23
C GLY A 74 18.18 4.57 -11.85
N ASN A 75 18.01 4.56 -13.18
CA ASN A 75 16.82 5.11 -13.81
C ASN A 75 15.60 4.24 -13.51
N ILE A 76 14.47 4.88 -13.26
CA ILE A 76 13.22 4.22 -12.87
C ILE A 76 12.22 4.31 -14.03
N GLU A 77 11.74 3.16 -14.49
CA GLU A 77 10.60 3.03 -15.39
C GLU A 77 9.44 2.34 -14.63
N GLU A 78 8.20 2.78 -14.86
CA GLU A 78 7.00 2.21 -14.23
C GLU A 78 6.06 1.72 -15.32
N ARG A 79 5.48 0.53 -15.14
CA ARG A 79 4.50 -0.06 -16.07
C ARG A 79 3.33 -0.65 -15.30
N LEU A 80 2.13 -0.47 -15.84
CA LEU A 80 0.93 -1.12 -15.32
C LEU A 80 0.34 -2.03 -16.40
N TYR A 81 0.12 -3.30 -16.06
CA TYR A 81 -0.47 -4.28 -16.95
C TYR A 81 -1.93 -4.49 -16.57
N ILE A 82 -2.84 -4.08 -17.45
CA ILE A 82 -4.29 -4.21 -17.27
C ILE A 82 -4.86 -5.29 -18.18
N ARG A 83 -6.12 -5.66 -17.95
CA ARG A 83 -6.82 -6.59 -18.84
C ARG A 83 -7.29 -5.89 -20.11
N LYS A 84 -7.32 -6.64 -21.22
CA LYS A 84 -8.05 -6.20 -22.41
C LYS A 84 -9.55 -6.13 -22.11
N PHE A 85 -10.21 -5.15 -22.70
CA PHE A 85 -11.65 -5.04 -22.63
C PHE A 85 -12.31 -6.24 -23.32
N ASP A 86 -13.25 -6.88 -22.62
CA ASP A 86 -14.04 -8.00 -23.12
C ASP A 86 -15.53 -7.65 -22.99
N GLU A 87 -16.18 -7.41 -24.13
CA GLU A 87 -17.61 -7.05 -24.21
C GLU A 87 -18.53 -8.11 -23.59
N LYS A 88 -18.19 -9.39 -23.76
CA LYS A 88 -19.02 -10.48 -23.23
C LYS A 88 -18.95 -10.48 -21.71
N ARG A 89 -17.75 -10.33 -21.15
CA ARG A 89 -17.55 -10.24 -19.70
C ARG A 89 -18.13 -8.95 -19.11
N ALA A 90 -18.03 -7.84 -19.84
CA ALA A 90 -18.50 -6.53 -19.37
C ALA A 90 -20.02 -6.50 -19.08
N LYS A 91 -20.80 -7.34 -19.77
CA LYS A 91 -22.23 -7.52 -19.50
C LYS A 91 -22.54 -8.13 -18.13
N TRP A 92 -21.60 -8.89 -17.56
CA TRP A 92 -21.78 -9.60 -16.30
C TRP A 92 -21.05 -8.95 -15.13
N VAL A 93 -19.80 -8.53 -15.35
CA VAL A 93 -18.89 -8.06 -14.28
C VAL A 93 -18.72 -6.54 -14.28
N GLY A 94 -19.25 -5.86 -15.30
CA GLY A 94 -19.02 -4.43 -15.53
C GLY A 94 -17.77 -4.18 -16.38
N LYS A 95 -17.57 -2.92 -16.77
CA LYS A 95 -16.43 -2.52 -17.60
C LYS A 95 -15.14 -2.57 -16.79
N SER A 96 -14.13 -3.28 -17.32
CA SER A 96 -12.75 -3.18 -16.83
C SER A 96 -12.20 -1.77 -17.03
N ILE A 97 -11.24 -1.40 -16.18
CA ILE A 97 -10.48 -0.17 -16.27
C ILE A 97 -9.87 -0.06 -17.67
N ASN A 98 -10.00 1.13 -18.28
CA ASN A 98 -9.35 1.42 -19.54
C ASN A 98 -8.01 2.10 -19.30
N VAL A 99 -7.24 2.26 -20.38
CA VAL A 99 -5.89 2.86 -20.33
C VAL A 99 -5.90 4.27 -19.74
N GLU A 100 -6.88 5.10 -20.08
CA GLU A 100 -6.93 6.50 -19.64
C GLU A 100 -7.30 6.62 -18.16
N ASP A 101 -8.26 5.82 -17.69
CA ASP A 101 -8.62 5.75 -16.28
C ASP A 101 -7.46 5.20 -15.43
N ALA A 102 -6.74 4.18 -15.94
CA ALA A 102 -5.55 3.64 -15.29
C ALA A 102 -4.45 4.69 -15.14
N LYS A 103 -4.18 5.49 -16.18
CA LYS A 103 -3.24 6.63 -16.12
C LYS A 103 -3.69 7.67 -15.11
N LYS A 104 -4.98 8.02 -15.12
CA LYS A 104 -5.54 9.07 -14.27
C LYS A 104 -5.45 8.71 -12.79
N ILE A 105 -5.76 7.46 -12.42
CA ILE A 105 -5.74 6.98 -11.04
C ILE A 105 -4.29 6.78 -10.56
N SER A 106 -3.49 6.03 -11.32
CA SER A 106 -2.16 5.60 -10.86
C SER A 106 -1.04 6.62 -11.08
N GLY A 107 -1.22 7.53 -12.04
CA GLY A 107 -0.17 8.43 -12.53
C GLY A 107 0.92 7.75 -13.37
N ILE A 108 0.73 6.47 -13.74
CA ILE A 108 1.66 5.71 -14.59
C ILE A 108 1.30 5.93 -16.06
N ASN A 109 2.28 6.29 -16.89
CA ASN A 109 2.06 6.57 -18.31
C ASN A 109 2.11 5.32 -19.20
N ASP A 110 2.98 4.37 -18.90
CA ASP A 110 3.13 3.12 -19.66
C ASP A 110 2.11 2.08 -19.16
N ILE A 111 0.96 2.02 -19.85
CA ILE A 111 -0.09 1.05 -19.60
C ILE A 111 -0.07 0.01 -20.73
N ARG A 112 0.03 -1.27 -20.34
CA ARG A 112 0.11 -2.41 -21.26
C ARG A 112 -0.97 -3.43 -20.94
N PHE A 113 -1.09 -4.46 -21.79
CA PHE A 113 -2.01 -5.56 -21.53
C PHE A 113 -1.30 -6.73 -20.83
N ILE A 114 -2.01 -7.38 -19.91
CA ILE A 114 -1.47 -8.48 -19.10
C ILE A 114 -0.98 -9.68 -19.94
N ASP A 115 -1.49 -9.85 -21.15
CA ASP A 115 -1.03 -10.88 -22.09
C ASP A 115 0.45 -10.70 -22.45
N ASP A 116 0.93 -9.45 -22.48
CA ASP A 116 2.30 -9.11 -22.88
C ASP A 116 3.29 -9.19 -21.70
N PHE A 117 2.79 -9.30 -20.46
CA PHE A 117 3.60 -9.25 -19.23
C PHE A 117 4.76 -10.26 -19.21
N LYS A 118 4.50 -11.52 -19.58
CA LYS A 118 5.53 -12.57 -19.54
C LYS A 118 6.60 -12.35 -20.62
N THR A 119 6.21 -11.88 -21.79
CA THR A 119 7.13 -11.55 -22.89
C THR A 119 8.03 -10.38 -22.52
N ASP A 120 7.43 -9.33 -21.95
CA ASP A 120 8.17 -8.17 -21.45
C ASP A 120 9.12 -8.55 -20.33
N LEU A 121 8.67 -9.35 -19.36
CA LEU A 121 9.51 -9.82 -18.25
C LEU A 121 10.70 -10.64 -18.74
N ASN A 122 10.49 -11.53 -19.72
CA ASN A 122 11.58 -12.27 -20.36
C ASN A 122 12.62 -11.33 -20.99
N SER A 123 12.19 -10.27 -21.68
CA SER A 123 13.12 -9.28 -22.24
C SER A 123 13.88 -8.51 -21.15
N LEU A 124 13.22 -8.14 -20.06
CA LEU A 124 13.88 -7.45 -18.93
C LEU A 124 14.96 -8.34 -18.28
N ILE A 125 14.67 -9.63 -18.10
CA ILE A 125 15.62 -10.58 -17.49
C ILE A 125 16.74 -10.91 -18.47
N SER A 126 16.41 -11.34 -19.70
CA SER A 126 17.39 -11.88 -20.65
C SER A 126 18.13 -10.81 -21.44
N THR A 127 17.44 -9.76 -21.89
CA THR A 127 18.04 -8.71 -22.72
C THR A 127 18.66 -7.59 -21.88
N LYS A 128 17.92 -7.07 -20.88
CA LYS A 128 18.43 -6.02 -19.99
C LYS A 128 19.28 -6.57 -18.82
N ASN A 129 19.36 -7.89 -18.67
CA ASN A 129 20.13 -8.57 -17.63
C ASN A 129 19.78 -8.06 -16.21
N LEU A 130 18.49 -7.89 -15.93
CA LEU A 130 17.97 -7.49 -14.63
C LEU A 130 17.61 -8.75 -13.84
N VAL A 131 18.52 -9.16 -12.94
CA VAL A 131 18.43 -10.45 -12.25
C VAL A 131 17.89 -10.35 -10.82
N HIS A 132 17.77 -9.15 -10.26
CA HIS A 132 17.17 -8.94 -8.94
C HIS A 132 15.66 -8.70 -9.09
N ILE A 133 14.83 -9.62 -8.60
CA ILE A 133 13.37 -9.50 -8.65
C ILE A 133 12.82 -9.40 -7.24
N TYR A 134 12.12 -8.30 -6.97
CA TYR A 134 11.42 -8.04 -5.72
C TYR A 134 9.95 -8.43 -5.87
N LEU A 135 9.47 -9.22 -4.91
CA LEU A 135 8.09 -9.67 -4.81
C LEU A 135 7.57 -9.40 -3.40
N ASP A 136 6.26 -9.19 -3.28
CA ASP A 136 5.58 -9.20 -2.00
C ASP A 136 5.43 -10.65 -1.52
N LEU A 137 6.34 -11.09 -0.64
CA LEU A 137 6.41 -12.47 -0.13
C LEU A 137 5.97 -12.52 1.34
N GLU A 138 4.93 -11.75 1.68
CA GLU A 138 4.23 -11.88 2.95
C GLU A 138 3.71 -13.32 3.15
N LYS A 139 3.94 -13.86 4.35
CA LYS A 139 3.50 -15.19 4.78
C LYS A 139 3.41 -15.18 6.31
N ASP A 140 2.31 -15.71 6.83
CA ASP A 140 1.98 -15.63 8.26
C ASP A 140 2.61 -16.77 9.06
N ALA A 141 2.45 -18.02 8.60
CA ALA A 141 3.00 -19.21 9.26
C ALA A 141 3.81 -20.05 8.28
N TYR A 142 4.72 -20.90 8.78
CA TYR A 142 5.55 -21.76 7.93
C TYR A 142 4.70 -22.78 7.15
N GLU A 143 3.67 -23.31 7.81
CA GLU A 143 2.78 -24.36 7.34
C GLU A 143 1.80 -23.91 6.25
N ASP A 144 1.64 -22.59 6.07
CA ASP A 144 0.69 -22.08 5.07
C ASP A 144 1.08 -22.48 3.66
N ASP A 145 0.06 -22.68 2.82
CA ASP A 145 0.25 -22.89 1.40
C ASP A 145 1.02 -21.74 0.74
N LEU A 146 1.67 -22.03 -0.38
CA LEU A 146 2.32 -20.97 -1.15
C LEU A 146 1.27 -19.97 -1.65
N THR A 147 1.50 -18.71 -1.34
CA THR A 147 0.75 -17.60 -1.92
C THR A 147 0.94 -17.56 -3.44
N THR A 148 0.07 -16.83 -4.14
CA THR A 148 0.22 -16.65 -5.60
C THR A 148 1.60 -16.09 -5.96
N ASN A 149 2.13 -15.19 -5.13
CA ASN A 149 3.46 -14.61 -5.30
C ASN A 149 4.57 -15.63 -5.02
N GLY A 150 4.39 -16.50 -4.02
CA GLY A 150 5.30 -17.61 -3.75
C GLY A 150 5.37 -18.63 -4.89
N CYS A 151 4.21 -19.00 -5.47
CA CYS A 151 4.15 -19.84 -6.66
C CYS A 151 4.85 -19.18 -7.86
N PHE A 152 4.64 -17.87 -8.06
CA PHE A 152 5.31 -17.12 -9.12
C PHE A 152 6.84 -17.04 -8.90
N ALA A 153 7.30 -16.83 -7.68
CA ALA A 153 8.72 -16.85 -7.33
C ALA A 153 9.37 -18.21 -7.63
N LYS A 154 8.66 -19.31 -7.34
CA LYS A 154 9.10 -20.67 -7.67
C LYS A 154 9.23 -20.87 -9.18
N ASP A 155 8.19 -20.52 -9.95
CA ASP A 155 8.20 -20.60 -11.43
C ASP A 155 9.33 -19.77 -12.04
N LEU A 156 9.60 -18.57 -11.50
CA LEU A 156 10.71 -17.73 -11.95
C LEU A 156 12.08 -18.37 -11.71
N LYS A 157 12.31 -18.94 -10.52
CA LYS A 157 13.58 -19.61 -10.22
C LYS A 157 13.81 -20.86 -11.07
N GLU A 158 12.74 -21.59 -11.37
CA GLU A 158 12.81 -22.77 -12.26
C GLU A 158 13.13 -22.38 -13.71
N ARG A 159 12.61 -21.25 -14.20
CA ARG A 159 12.84 -20.77 -15.57
C ARG A 159 14.15 -20.00 -15.74
N TYR A 160 14.55 -19.23 -14.73
CA TYR A 160 15.70 -18.34 -14.77
C TYR A 160 16.57 -18.57 -13.54
N SER A 161 17.51 -19.51 -13.65
CA SER A 161 18.40 -19.90 -12.54
C SER A 161 19.29 -18.75 -12.04
N GLN A 162 19.55 -17.76 -12.90
CA GLN A 162 20.34 -16.56 -12.57
C GLN A 162 19.58 -15.52 -11.74
N VAL A 163 18.26 -15.67 -11.54
CA VAL A 163 17.43 -14.68 -10.86
C VAL A 163 17.52 -14.81 -9.34
N PHE A 164 17.77 -13.67 -8.68
CA PHE A 164 17.69 -13.51 -7.23
C PHE A 164 16.31 -12.95 -6.85
N ILE A 165 15.55 -13.72 -6.07
CA ILE A 165 14.26 -13.29 -5.53
C ILE A 165 14.46 -12.62 -4.17
N HIS A 166 13.90 -11.44 -4.00
CA HIS A 166 13.94 -10.61 -2.78
C HIS A 166 12.52 -10.36 -2.26
N ASN A 167 12.37 -10.29 -0.94
CA ASN A 167 11.10 -9.91 -0.32
C ASN A 167 11.03 -8.39 -0.14
N VAL A 168 10.03 -7.74 -0.75
CA VAL A 168 9.80 -6.29 -0.60
C VAL A 168 8.91 -5.94 0.61
N TYR A 169 8.21 -6.91 1.18
CA TYR A 169 7.26 -6.70 2.26
C TYR A 169 7.83 -5.87 3.44
N PRO A 170 9.02 -6.18 4.00
CA PRO A 170 9.55 -5.38 5.12
C PRO A 170 9.75 -3.91 4.80
N LYS A 171 10.20 -3.59 3.57
CA LYS A 171 10.41 -2.21 3.11
C LYS A 171 9.07 -1.47 2.96
N LEU A 172 8.08 -2.15 2.41
CA LEU A 172 6.72 -1.63 2.28
C LEU A 172 6.05 -1.41 3.64
N SER A 173 6.23 -2.32 4.59
CA SER A 173 5.67 -2.19 5.93
C SER A 173 6.21 -0.95 6.64
N ILE A 174 7.50 -0.65 6.53
CA ILE A 174 8.09 0.59 7.07
C ILE A 174 7.46 1.82 6.43
N LEU A 175 7.41 1.88 5.10
CA LEU A 175 6.79 3.00 4.38
C LEU A 175 5.31 3.19 4.73
N ARG A 176 4.59 2.08 4.96
CA ARG A 176 3.18 2.10 5.32
C ARG A 176 2.93 2.35 6.79
N MET A 177 3.89 2.19 7.69
CA MET A 177 3.73 2.55 9.10
C MET A 177 3.68 4.08 9.23
N CYS A 178 4.61 4.75 8.56
CA CYS A 178 4.76 6.20 8.46
C CYS A 178 3.70 6.83 7.55
N LYS A 179 2.59 7.32 8.12
CA LYS A 179 1.49 7.94 7.35
C LYS A 179 1.83 9.36 6.90
N GLU A 180 1.55 9.65 5.65
CA GLU A 180 1.63 11.00 5.12
C GLU A 180 0.44 11.86 5.58
N LYS A 181 0.58 13.19 5.52
CA LYS A 181 -0.46 14.14 5.94
C LYS A 181 -1.78 13.91 5.21
N GLU A 182 -1.70 13.61 3.92
CA GLU A 182 -2.85 13.32 3.06
C GLU A 182 -3.56 12.02 3.51
N GLU A 183 -2.82 10.99 3.92
CA GLU A 183 -3.40 9.74 4.43
C GLU A 183 -4.08 9.96 5.78
N ILE A 184 -3.45 10.72 6.68
CA ILE A 184 -3.99 11.03 8.00
C ILE A 184 -5.31 11.79 7.86
N LYS A 185 -5.36 12.79 6.96
CA LYS A 185 -6.58 13.54 6.69
C LYS A 185 -7.73 12.64 6.24
N GLU A 186 -7.48 11.74 5.30
CA GLU A 186 -8.49 10.78 4.82
C GLU A 186 -8.95 9.79 5.91
N ILE A 187 -8.02 9.35 6.78
CA ILE A 187 -8.38 8.51 7.93
C ILE A 187 -9.36 9.25 8.83
N ILE A 188 -9.07 10.52 9.15
CA ILE A 188 -9.94 11.37 9.98
C ILE A 188 -11.32 11.51 9.33
N GLU A 189 -11.39 11.92 8.07
CA GLU A 189 -12.66 12.09 7.34
C GLU A 189 -13.52 10.82 7.31
N LYS A 190 -12.88 9.64 7.22
CA LYS A 190 -13.59 8.35 7.25
C LYS A 190 -14.07 7.99 8.65
N VAL A 191 -13.30 8.32 9.68
CA VAL A 191 -13.71 8.12 11.08
C VAL A 191 -14.93 8.98 11.39
N GLU A 192 -14.91 10.26 11.01
CA GLU A 192 -16.06 11.17 11.13
C GLU A 192 -17.32 10.58 10.48
N LYS A 193 -17.23 10.20 9.21
CA LYS A 193 -18.35 9.63 8.46
C LYS A 193 -18.85 8.30 9.05
N LYS A 194 -17.96 7.50 9.62
CA LYS A 194 -18.30 6.18 10.16
C LYS A 194 -19.01 6.28 11.52
N TYR A 195 -18.60 7.24 12.36
CA TYR A 195 -19.10 7.38 13.72
C TYR A 195 -20.04 8.57 13.92
N ASP A 196 -20.33 9.34 12.86
CA ASP A 196 -21.19 10.53 12.89
C ASP A 196 -20.71 11.56 13.92
N VAL A 197 -19.39 11.76 13.98
CA VAL A 197 -18.74 12.71 14.89
C VAL A 197 -18.22 13.88 14.07
N ASP A 198 -18.59 15.10 14.45
CA ASP A 198 -18.05 16.34 13.89
C ASP A 198 -16.77 16.72 14.64
N ILE A 199 -15.61 16.43 14.05
CA ILE A 199 -14.32 16.80 14.64
C ILE A 199 -14.00 18.21 14.13
N SER A 200 -13.91 19.19 15.06
CA SER A 200 -13.62 20.57 14.67
C SER A 200 -12.32 20.67 13.87
N ALA A 201 -12.27 21.57 12.89
CA ALA A 201 -11.10 21.77 12.02
C ALA A 201 -9.79 22.02 12.80
N THR A 202 -9.89 22.60 14.00
CA THR A 202 -8.77 22.81 14.92
C THR A 202 -8.20 21.47 15.43
N ILE A 203 -9.06 20.51 15.80
CA ILE A 203 -8.65 19.20 16.28
C ILE A 203 -8.05 18.38 15.12
N GLN A 204 -8.64 18.44 13.93
CA GLN A 204 -8.07 17.79 12.75
C GLN A 204 -6.64 18.28 12.45
N ASN A 205 -6.43 19.59 12.47
CA ASN A 205 -5.11 20.19 12.24
C ASN A 205 -4.09 19.80 13.32
N ASN A 206 -4.52 19.74 14.59
CA ASN A 206 -3.67 19.28 15.68
C ASN A 206 -3.31 17.80 15.51
N MET A 207 -4.27 16.93 15.18
CA MET A 207 -4.01 15.50 14.93
C MET A 207 -3.06 15.27 13.76
N VAL A 208 -3.23 16.01 12.65
CA VAL A 208 -2.31 15.95 11.51
C VAL A 208 -0.91 16.42 11.91
N ALA A 209 -0.80 17.52 12.68
CA ALA A 209 0.50 18.02 13.16
C ALA A 209 1.20 17.01 14.08
N LEU A 210 0.47 16.40 15.00
CA LEU A 210 1.00 15.40 15.94
C LEU A 210 1.46 14.14 15.22
N MET A 211 0.64 13.59 14.34
CA MET A 211 0.97 12.38 13.59
C MET A 211 2.12 12.63 12.59
N SER A 212 2.23 13.85 12.04
CA SER A 212 3.38 14.26 11.23
C SER A 212 4.66 14.37 12.08
N ASN A 213 4.58 14.97 13.27
CA ASN A 213 5.74 15.09 14.16
C ASN A 213 6.23 13.72 14.65
N ILE A 214 5.33 12.75 14.85
CA ILE A 214 5.68 11.36 15.17
C ILE A 214 6.44 10.71 14.01
N ASN A 215 6.10 11.05 12.77
CA ASN A 215 6.77 10.54 11.58
C ASN A 215 8.20 11.12 11.40
N ASP A 216 8.41 12.36 11.84
CA ASP A 216 9.71 13.06 11.78
C ASP A 216 10.67 12.65 12.92
N LEU A 217 10.18 11.92 13.93
CA LEU A 217 11.05 11.26 14.88
C LEU A 217 11.72 10.08 14.16
N ASP A 218 13.03 10.21 13.89
CA ASP A 218 13.89 9.17 13.36
C ASP A 218 14.00 8.03 14.40
N LEU A 219 12.96 7.20 14.46
CA LEU A 219 12.77 6.22 15.52
C LEU A 219 13.59 4.97 15.19
N ASP A 220 14.66 4.75 15.95
CA ASP A 220 15.34 3.46 16.04
C ASP A 220 14.36 2.44 16.65
N TYR A 221 13.81 1.58 15.78
CA TYR A 221 12.65 0.73 16.05
C TYR A 221 12.86 -0.30 17.18
N SER A 222 14.11 -0.56 17.58
CA SER A 222 14.43 -1.40 18.75
C SER A 222 14.10 -0.74 20.11
N LYS A 223 13.86 0.59 20.11
CA LYS A 223 13.63 1.44 21.28
C LYS A 223 12.23 2.09 21.29
N LEU A 224 11.36 1.68 20.37
CA LEU A 224 10.07 2.33 20.08
C LEU A 224 9.06 2.31 21.21
N LYS A 225 9.00 1.22 21.99
CA LYS A 225 8.01 1.06 23.05
C LYS A 225 8.13 2.17 24.11
N ASP A 226 9.34 2.39 24.59
CA ASP A 226 9.62 3.39 25.62
C ASP A 226 9.50 4.83 25.10
N THR A 227 9.66 5.03 23.78
CA THR A 227 9.57 6.35 23.15
C THR A 227 8.13 6.71 22.81
N LEU A 228 7.32 5.74 22.43
CA LEU A 228 5.88 5.89 22.22
C LEU A 228 5.15 6.17 23.54
N ASP A 229 5.50 5.46 24.62
CA ASP A 229 4.92 5.71 25.95
C ASP A 229 5.25 7.13 26.45
N LYS A 230 6.49 7.61 26.21
CA LYS A 230 6.92 8.98 26.52
C LYS A 230 6.28 10.04 25.63
N SER A 231 6.05 9.73 24.35
CA SER A 231 5.41 10.66 23.42
C SER A 231 3.91 10.76 23.70
N ALA A 232 3.26 9.64 24.05
CA ALA A 232 1.87 9.61 24.49
C ALA A 232 1.67 10.35 25.82
N SER A 233 2.60 10.23 26.77
CA SER A 233 2.54 10.99 28.03
C SER A 233 2.73 12.49 27.78
N LYS A 234 3.72 12.87 26.96
CA LYS A 234 3.97 14.27 26.63
C LYS A 234 2.81 14.90 25.84
N PHE A 235 2.19 14.11 24.96
CA PHE A 235 0.97 14.50 24.25
C PHE A 235 -0.21 14.73 25.21
N LYS A 236 -0.37 13.85 26.20
CA LYS A 236 -1.37 14.01 27.25
C LYS A 236 -1.14 15.30 28.04
N ASP A 237 0.12 15.60 28.39
CA ASP A 237 0.48 16.80 29.15
C ASP A 237 0.23 18.09 28.33
N GLU A 238 0.57 18.09 27.03
CA GLU A 238 0.33 19.22 26.12
C GLU A 238 -1.17 19.45 25.83
N MET A 239 -1.98 18.38 25.78
CA MET A 239 -3.44 18.45 25.61
C MET A 239 -4.16 18.85 26.90
N GLU A 240 -3.67 18.44 28.07
CA GLU A 240 -4.19 18.90 29.36
C GLU A 240 -3.91 20.39 29.60
N ALA A 241 -2.81 20.92 29.05
CA ALA A 241 -2.51 22.35 29.04
C ALA A 241 -3.44 23.17 28.11
N LEU A 242 -4.07 22.54 27.12
CA LEU A 242 -4.95 23.19 26.13
C LEU A 242 -6.41 23.37 26.56
N GLY A 243 -6.78 23.01 27.80
CA GLY A 243 -7.95 23.58 28.48
C GLY A 243 -9.03 22.60 28.96
N LYS A 244 -9.63 22.95 30.11
CA LYS A 244 -10.60 22.17 30.89
C LYS A 244 -11.95 21.90 30.20
N GLU A 245 -12.37 22.71 29.23
CA GLU A 245 -13.71 22.59 28.61
C GLU A 245 -13.92 21.30 27.81
N LEU A 246 -12.85 20.71 27.28
CA LEU A 246 -12.93 19.49 26.49
C LEU A 246 -12.95 18.20 27.35
N LYS A 247 -12.50 18.25 28.62
CA LYS A 247 -12.55 17.10 29.54
C LYS A 247 -13.98 16.68 29.88
N ASP A 248 -14.91 17.62 29.95
CA ASP A 248 -16.31 17.36 30.37
C ASP A 248 -17.14 16.62 29.30
N SER A 249 -16.65 16.54 28.06
CA SER A 249 -17.35 15.89 26.94
C SER A 249 -17.05 14.39 26.79
N GLY A 250 -16.13 13.83 27.57
CA GLY A 250 -15.65 12.44 27.41
C GLY A 250 -15.00 12.16 26.05
N PHE A 251 -14.72 13.22 25.28
CA PHE A 251 -14.10 13.18 23.97
C PHE A 251 -12.68 12.62 24.03
N PHE A 252 -11.88 13.06 25.00
CA PHE A 252 -10.49 12.63 25.11
C PHE A 252 -10.34 11.15 25.49
N ASP A 253 -11.21 10.62 26.35
CA ASP A 253 -11.15 9.21 26.72
C ASP A 253 -11.51 8.31 25.53
N LYS A 254 -12.51 8.71 24.72
CA LYS A 254 -12.88 8.03 23.48
C LYS A 254 -11.80 8.14 22.42
N LEU A 255 -11.18 9.32 22.28
CA LEU A 255 -10.09 9.55 21.35
C LEU A 255 -8.85 8.72 21.73
N PHE A 256 -8.50 8.69 23.02
CA PHE A 256 -7.33 7.96 23.50
C PHE A 256 -7.54 6.45 23.45
N SER A 257 -8.74 5.95 23.77
CA SER A 257 -9.12 4.56 23.54
C SER A 257 -8.99 4.21 22.07
N TRP A 258 -9.52 5.04 21.17
CA TRP A 258 -9.43 4.81 19.72
C TRP A 258 -7.99 4.83 19.22
N ILE A 259 -7.15 5.79 19.67
CA ILE A 259 -5.73 5.87 19.33
C ILE A 259 -5.00 4.62 19.84
N SER A 260 -5.23 4.23 21.09
CA SER A 260 -4.63 3.03 21.69
C SER A 260 -5.02 1.79 20.91
N ASP A 261 -6.31 1.61 20.61
CA ASP A 261 -6.82 0.48 19.82
C ASP A 261 -6.23 0.47 18.40
N PHE A 262 -6.09 1.64 17.79
CA PHE A 262 -5.43 1.80 16.49
C PHE A 262 -3.96 1.38 16.53
N PHE A 263 -3.18 1.86 17.51
CA PHE A 263 -1.78 1.46 17.66
C PHE A 263 -1.64 -0.02 18.03
N SER A 264 -2.46 -0.54 18.94
CA SER A 264 -2.47 -1.98 19.26
C SER A 264 -2.80 -2.85 18.04
N SER A 265 -3.66 -2.37 17.13
CA SER A 265 -3.98 -3.05 15.87
C SER A 265 -2.89 -2.95 14.79
N LEU A 266 -1.89 -2.08 14.96
CA LEU A 266 -0.74 -1.94 14.06
C LEU A 266 0.43 -2.85 14.45
N PHE A 267 0.47 -3.34 15.69
CA PHE A 267 1.55 -4.17 16.24
C PHE A 267 1.14 -5.62 16.53
N ASN A 268 -0.12 -5.98 16.28
CA ASN A 268 -0.63 -7.35 16.20
C ASN A 268 -0.90 -7.70 14.74
#